data_AF-A0A6P0NX25-F1
#
_entry.id   AF-A0A6P0NX25-F1
#
_cell.length_a   1.000
_cell.length_b   1.000
_cell.length_c   1.000
_cell.angle_alpha   90.00
_cell.angle_beta   90.00
_cell.angle_gamma   90.00
#
_symmetry.space_group_name_H-M   'P 1'
#
loop_
_entity.id
_entity.type
_entity.pdbx_description
1 polymer ?
#
loop_
_entity_poly.entity_id
_entity_poly.type
_entity_poly.pdbx_seq_one_letter_code
_entity_poly.pdbx_strand_id
1 'polypeptide(L)'
;MRCTQIYRLFWYTIEVGICYEKGKLKVYGASQLSSIEEIKYALSDWPIRYPFKLWEVMNFPVEIDRIQDRLFEIPSFEYLRVIQDDFDSYIKSNQLI
;
A
#
# COMPACT_ATOMS: atom_id res chain seq x y z
N MET A 1 -15.20 -11.80 -0.48
CA MET A 1 -13.95 -11.12 -0.87
C MET A 1 -13.52 -11.70 -2.20
N ARG A 2 -13.15 -10.84 -3.15
CA ARG A 2 -12.66 -11.27 -4.47
C ARG A 2 -11.13 -11.32 -4.45
N CYS A 3 -10.52 -12.26 -5.19
CA CYS A 3 -9.06 -12.34 -5.29
C CYS A 3 -8.42 -11.02 -5.76
N THR A 4 -9.14 -10.23 -6.55
CA THR A 4 -8.71 -8.90 -7.00
C THR A 4 -8.52 -7.91 -5.85
N GLN A 5 -9.29 -8.01 -4.76
CA GLN A 5 -9.15 -7.14 -3.59
C GLN A 5 -7.88 -7.49 -2.80
N ILE A 6 -7.58 -8.78 -2.66
CA ILE A 6 -6.35 -9.26 -2.02
C ILE A 6 -5.14 -8.84 -2.84
N TYR A 7 -5.20 -8.99 -4.17
CA TYR A 7 -4.13 -8.55 -5.06
C TYR A 7 -3.84 -7.04 -4.93
N ARG A 8 -4.89 -6.21 -4.83
CA ARG A 8 -4.72 -4.75 -4.62
C ARG A 8 -4.10 -4.43 -3.27
N LEU A 9 -4.53 -5.12 -2.21
CA LEU A 9 -3.94 -4.97 -0.88
C LEU A 9 -2.46 -5.35 -0.90
N PHE A 10 -2.13 -6.49 -1.52
CA PHE A 10 -0.75 -6.93 -1.73
C PHE A 10 0.06 -5.89 -2.52
N TRP A 11 -0.48 -5.39 -3.63
CA TRP A 11 0.20 -4.41 -4.47
C TRP A 11 0.54 -3.14 -3.69
N TYR A 12 -0.45 -2.50 -3.07
CA TYR A 12 -0.26 -1.22 -2.38
C TYR A 12 0.41 -1.31 -1.00
N THR A 13 0.74 -2.52 -0.55
CA THR A 13 1.54 -2.71 0.67
C THR A 13 2.91 -3.30 0.33
N ILE A 14 2.96 -4.50 -0.23
CA ILE A 14 4.19 -5.26 -0.43
C ILE A 14 4.95 -4.79 -1.69
N GLU A 15 4.27 -4.46 -2.78
CA GLU A 15 4.97 -4.10 -4.03
C GLU A 15 5.37 -2.62 -4.06
N VAL A 16 4.46 -1.73 -3.66
CA VAL A 16 4.64 -0.27 -3.82
C VAL A 16 4.35 0.53 -2.55
N GLY A 17 4.54 -0.09 -1.38
CA GLY A 17 4.28 0.52 -0.08
C GLY A 17 5.28 1.61 0.32
N ILE A 18 4.74 2.68 0.93
CA ILE A 18 5.52 3.77 1.54
C ILE A 18 5.07 4.03 2.97
N CYS A 19 6.00 4.39 3.85
CA CYS A 19 5.73 4.65 5.27
C CYS A 19 6.52 5.84 5.79
N TYR A 20 6.14 6.34 6.96
CA TYR A 20 6.96 7.29 7.71
C TYR A 20 7.83 6.57 8.75
N GLU A 21 9.10 6.96 8.81
CA GLU A 21 10.02 6.54 9.86
C GLU A 21 10.70 7.78 10.43
N LYS A 22 10.50 8.04 11.73
CA LYS A 22 11.06 9.22 12.42
C LYS A 22 10.76 10.54 11.68
N GLY A 23 9.53 10.68 11.19
CA GLY A 23 9.07 11.86 10.44
C GLY A 23 9.59 11.97 9.01
N LYS A 24 10.31 10.98 8.50
CA LYS A 24 10.80 10.94 7.11
C LYS A 24 10.03 9.90 6.31
N LEU A 25 9.60 10.28 5.11
CA LEU A 25 9.01 9.34 4.18
C LEU A 25 10.07 8.31 3.71
N LYS A 26 9.67 7.05 3.67
CA LYS A 26 10.47 5.90 3.27
C LYS A 26 9.67 5.01 2.34
N VAL A 27 10.39 4.36 1.44
CA VAL A 27 9.88 3.32 0.57
C VAL A 27 10.22 1.97 1.17
N TYR A 28 9.27 1.04 1.19
CA TYR A 28 9.50 -0.34 1.60
C TYR A 28 8.94 -1.37 0.60
N GLY A 29 8.22 -0.92 -0.44
CA GLY A 29 7.70 -1.78 -1.49
C GLY A 29 8.80 -2.49 -2.29
N ALA A 30 8.65 -3.80 -2.51
CA ALA A 30 9.62 -4.65 -3.18
C ALA A 30 9.90 -4.23 -4.64
N SER A 31 8.86 -3.96 -5.43
CA SER A 31 9.00 -3.45 -6.79
C SER A 31 9.81 -2.15 -6.80
N GLN A 32 9.44 -1.20 -5.95
CA GLN A 32 10.11 0.09 -5.89
C GLN A 32 11.57 -0.06 -5.47
N LEU A 33 11.86 -0.89 -4.47
CA LEU A 33 13.23 -1.14 -4.00
C LEU A 33 14.13 -1.76 -5.07
N SER A 34 13.57 -2.32 -6.13
CA SER A 34 14.32 -2.86 -7.28
C SER A 34 14.71 -1.81 -8.33
N SER A 35 14.16 -0.58 -8.26
CA SER A 35 14.45 0.52 -9.19
C SER A 35 14.75 1.84 -8.46
N ILE A 36 15.94 2.39 -8.70
CA ILE A 36 16.34 3.69 -8.12
C ILE A 36 15.41 4.82 -8.61
N GLU A 37 14.97 4.74 -9.86
CA GLU A 37 14.04 5.68 -10.47
C GLU A 37 12.69 5.67 -9.76
N GLU A 38 12.13 4.49 -9.48
CA GLU A 38 10.87 4.36 -8.75
C GLU A 38 10.98 4.86 -7.31
N ILE A 39 12.10 4.60 -6.62
CA ILE A 39 12.34 5.14 -5.27
C ILE A 39 12.35 6.67 -5.30
N LYS A 40 13.11 7.27 -6.23
CA LYS A 40 13.20 8.73 -6.35
C LYS A 40 11.83 9.34 -6.66
N TYR A 41 11.06 8.71 -7.55
CA TYR A 41 9.72 9.15 -7.89
C TYR A 41 8.78 9.07 -6.67
N ALA A 42 8.74 7.93 -5.98
CA ALA A 42 7.91 7.71 -4.80
C ALA A 42 8.18 8.71 -3.66
N LEU A 43 9.44 9.16 -3.53
CA LEU A 43 9.87 10.12 -2.50
C LEU A 43 9.77 11.60 -2.92
N SER A 44 9.45 11.89 -4.19
CA SER A 44 9.29 13.25 -4.71
C SER A 44 7.88 13.82 -4.44
N ASP A 45 7.58 15.04 -4.90
CA ASP A 45 6.23 15.61 -4.79
C ASP A 45 5.30 15.23 -5.97
N TRP A 46 5.77 14.40 -6.90
CA TRP A 46 5.00 13.98 -8.07
C TRP A 46 3.85 13.00 -7.77
N PRO A 47 4.04 11.91 -7.00
CA PRO A 47 2.96 10.97 -6.73
C PRO A 47 1.96 11.55 -5.73
N ILE A 48 0.68 11.29 -5.97
CA ILE A 48 -0.38 11.58 -5.01
C ILE A 48 -0.37 10.49 -3.94
N ARG A 49 -0.26 10.91 -2.68
CA ARG A 49 -0.24 10.01 -1.52
C ARG A 49 -1.58 10.09 -0.78
N TYR A 50 -2.17 8.93 -0.55
CA TYR A 50 -3.41 8.79 0.21
C TYR A 50 -3.11 8.13 1.55
N PRO A 51 -3.72 8.57 2.66
CA PRO A 51 -3.66 7.81 3.90
C PRO A 51 -4.21 6.40 3.68
N PHE A 52 -3.50 5.39 4.17
CA PHE A 52 -3.93 4.01 4.00
C PHE A 52 -5.27 3.75 4.68
N LYS A 53 -6.25 3.26 3.90
CA LYS A 53 -7.52 2.76 4.40
C LYS A 53 -7.88 1.47 3.69
N LEU A 54 -8.13 0.41 4.46
CA LEU A 54 -8.33 -0.94 3.94
C LEU A 54 -9.38 -1.00 2.81
N TRP A 55 -10.56 -0.41 3.02
CA TRP A 55 -11.64 -0.43 2.03
C TRP A 55 -11.30 0.32 0.74
N GLU A 56 -10.60 1.47 0.85
CA GLU A 56 -10.20 2.26 -0.32
C GLU A 56 -9.17 1.49 -1.15
N VAL A 57 -8.14 0.94 -0.50
CA VAL A 57 -7.08 0.16 -1.14
C VAL A 57 -7.63 -1.08 -1.86
N MET A 58 -8.50 -1.86 -1.20
CA MET A 58 -9.12 -3.05 -1.82
C MET A 58 -9.96 -2.72 -3.05
N ASN A 59 -10.43 -1.49 -3.18
CA ASN A 59 -11.26 -1.05 -4.31
C ASN A 59 -10.50 -0.19 -5.33
N PHE A 60 -9.24 0.14 -5.06
CA PHE A 60 -8.40 0.97 -5.92
C PHE A 60 -7.85 0.18 -7.12
N PRO A 61 -7.94 0.72 -8.36
CA PRO A 61 -7.42 0.02 -9.54
C PRO A 61 -5.89 -0.01 -9.56
N VAL A 62 -5.33 -1.15 -9.97
CA VAL A 62 -3.88 -1.36 -10.12
C VAL A 62 -3.50 -1.22 -11.60
N GLU A 63 -2.40 -0.51 -11.86
CA GLU A 63 -1.80 -0.34 -13.18
C GLU A 63 -0.34 -0.80 -13.10
N ILE A 64 -0.01 -1.98 -13.63
CA ILE A 64 1.32 -2.61 -13.44
C ILE A 64 2.39 -2.13 -14.42
N ASP A 65 1.99 -1.61 -15.59
CA ASP A 65 2.91 -1.33 -16.70
C ASP A 65 3.56 0.06 -16.63
N ARG A 66 3.47 0.75 -15.48
CA ARG A 66 3.97 2.13 -15.32
C ARG A 66 4.39 2.42 -13.88
N ILE A 67 5.19 3.47 -13.73
CA ILE A 67 5.53 4.05 -12.43
C ILE A 67 4.24 4.48 -11.72
N GLN A 68 4.14 4.21 -10.43
CA GLN A 68 2.93 4.47 -9.66
C GLN A 68 2.78 5.95 -9.29
N ASP A 69 1.79 6.61 -9.89
CA ASP A 69 1.43 8.00 -9.60
C ASP A 69 0.56 8.16 -8.34
N ARG A 70 0.04 7.05 -7.82
CA ARG A 70 -0.90 7.03 -6.70
C ARG A 70 -0.47 5.97 -5.71
N LEU A 71 -0.11 6.40 -4.51
CA LEU A 71 0.45 5.57 -3.45
C LEU A 71 -0.38 5.68 -2.17
N PHE A 72 -0.29 4.67 -1.31
CA PHE A 72 -0.91 4.70 0.01
C PHE A 72 0.17 4.76 1.08
N GLU A 73 0.11 5.79 1.92
CA GLU A 73 1.07 6.02 3.00
C GLU A 73 0.56 5.47 4.33
N ILE A 74 1.45 4.83 5.07
CA ILE A 74 1.21 4.39 6.44
C ILE A 74 2.08 5.19 7.43
N PRO A 75 1.58 5.50 8.64
CA PRO A 75 2.30 6.35 9.59
C PRO A 75 3.57 5.72 10.16
N SER A 76 3.67 4.39 10.15
CA SER A 76 4.87 3.65 10.51
C SER A 76 4.82 2.22 9.96
N PHE A 77 5.93 1.50 9.97
CA PHE A 77 5.96 0.10 9.55
C PHE A 77 5.11 -0.79 10.48
N GLU A 78 5.05 -0.46 11.78
CA GLU A 78 4.21 -1.16 12.76
C GLU A 78 2.72 -1.06 12.46
N TYR A 79 2.29 -0.02 11.72
CA TYR A 79 0.91 0.14 11.28
C TYR A 79 0.43 -1.01 10.38
N LEU A 80 1.33 -1.79 9.77
CA LEU A 80 0.96 -3.00 9.04
C LEU A 80 0.22 -4.02 9.93
N ARG A 81 0.49 -4.04 11.24
CA ARG A 81 -0.26 -4.88 12.20
C ARG A 81 -1.70 -4.41 12.36
N VAL A 82 -1.93 -3.10 12.38
CA VAL A 82 -3.28 -2.54 12.42
C VAL A 82 -4.05 -2.89 11.15
N ILE A 83 -3.39 -2.81 10.00
CA ILE A 83 -3.98 -3.21 8.71
C ILE A 83 -4.36 -4.70 8.72
N GLN A 84 -3.50 -5.55 9.31
CA GLN A 84 -3.79 -6.97 9.48
C GLN A 84 -5.02 -7.18 10.37
N ASP A 85 -5.10 -6.51 11.52
CA ASP A 85 -6.24 -6.63 12.44
C ASP A 85 -7.56 -6.15 11.79
N ASP A 86 -7.51 -5.06 11.02
CA ASP A 86 -8.64 -4.54 10.23
C ASP A 86 -9.07 -5.56 9.17
N PHE A 87 -8.10 -6.19 8.50
CA PHE A 87 -8.35 -7.20 7.48
C PHE A 87 -8.97 -8.47 8.06
N ASP A 88 -8.47 -8.95 9.19
CA ASP A 88 -9.02 -10.09 9.93
C ASP A 88 -10.46 -9.81 10.37
N SER A 89 -10.72 -8.60 10.86
CA SER A 89 -12.06 -8.16 11.24
C SER A 89 -13.01 -8.13 10.05
N TYR A 90 -12.56 -7.63 8.90
CA TYR A 90 -13.32 -7.61 7.65
C TYR A 90 -13.64 -9.02 7.12
N ILE A 91 -12.71 -9.97 7.22
CA ILE A 91 -12.95 -11.36 6.82
C ILE A 91 -14.04 -11.99 7.70
N LYS A 92 -13.96 -11.80 9.01
CA LYS A 92 -14.93 -12.34 9.98
C LYS A 92 -16.32 -11.75 9.78
N SER A 93 -16.44 -10.43 9.61
CA SER A 93 -17.74 -9.76 9.42
C SER A 93 -18.45 -10.21 8.15
N ASN A 94 -17.68 -10.61 7.14
CA ASN A 94 -18.20 -10.99 5.84
C ASN A 94 -18.28 -12.51 5.62
N GLN A 95 -18.13 -13.31 6.70
CA GLN A 95 -18.26 -14.78 6.70
C GLN A 95 -17.41 -15.48 5.64
N LEU A 96 -16.20 -14.97 5.39
CA LEU A 96 -15.32 -15.56 4.37
C LEU A 96 -14.44 -16.68 4.92
N ILE A 97 -14.42 -16.85 6.24
CA ILE A 97 -13.91 -18.00 7.00
C ILE A 97 -14.63 -18.01 8.34
#